data_AF-A0A520AIL1-F1
#
_entry.id   AF-A0A520AIL1-F1
#
_cell.length_a   1.000
_cell.length_b   1.000
_cell.length_c   1.000
_cell.angle_alpha   90.00
_cell.angle_beta   90.00
_cell.angle_gamma   90.00
#
_symmetry.space_group_name_H-M   'P 1'
#
loop_
_entity.id
_entity.type
_entity.pdbx_description
1 polymer ?
#
loop_
_entity_poly.entity_id
_entity_poly.type
_entity_poly.pdbx_seq_one_letter_code
_entity_poly.pdbx_strand_id
1 'polypeptide(L)'
;INALLNGGKVMAFGNSKCLLGGQKGNGDLGFYASFKTDESWATNNGLDYGNKTQLLNWFKREYPEWSNVWYEIFENINAPVIPRPIYCMPFDQNWKALSNLTMLGDAAHAMPPFAGEGANMAMLDALELSECLTADKHHTVQEAISFYETEMRKRAAVAAKDSVENGERMHSDTALHEMLTMFGQH
;
A
#
# COMPACT_ATOMS: atom_id res chain seq x y z
N ILE A 1 7.15 -9.76 -20.71
CA ILE A 1 6.49 -8.75 -19.85
C ILE A 1 6.58 -7.33 -20.38
N ASN A 2 7.73 -6.89 -20.91
CA ASN A 2 7.86 -5.53 -21.46
C ASN A 2 6.78 -5.18 -22.51
N ALA A 3 6.50 -6.10 -23.44
CA ALA A 3 5.44 -5.92 -24.43
C ALA A 3 4.03 -5.82 -23.82
N LEU A 4 3.79 -6.49 -22.69
CA LEU A 4 2.51 -6.40 -21.96
C LEU A 4 2.35 -5.05 -21.26
N LEU A 5 3.45 -4.51 -20.71
CA LEU A 5 3.45 -3.22 -20.03
C LEU A 5 3.33 -2.04 -20.99
N ASN A 6 4.05 -2.08 -22.12
CA ASN A 6 4.05 -1.02 -23.14
C ASN A 6 4.21 0.41 -22.56
N GLY A 7 5.17 0.60 -21.65
CA GLY A 7 5.39 1.90 -20.97
C GLY A 7 4.43 2.22 -19.82
N GLY A 8 3.42 1.38 -19.60
CA GLY A 8 2.37 1.59 -18.61
C GLY A 8 2.51 0.74 -17.34
N LYS A 9 1.36 0.48 -16.74
CA LYS A 9 1.18 -0.36 -15.57
C LYS A 9 0.29 -1.55 -15.92
N VAL A 10 0.52 -2.68 -15.27
CA VAL A 10 -0.34 -3.85 -15.30
C VAL A 10 -0.74 -4.22 -13.90
N MET A 11 -1.99 -4.63 -13.75
CA MET A 11 -2.52 -5.26 -12.55
C MET A 11 -3.12 -6.60 -12.97
N ALA A 12 -2.68 -7.68 -12.32
CA ALA A 12 -3.20 -9.01 -12.55
C ALA A 12 -3.77 -9.55 -11.24
N PHE A 13 -4.90 -10.24 -11.34
CA PHE A 13 -5.70 -10.71 -10.20
C PHE A 13 -6.09 -12.17 -10.41
N GLY A 14 -6.04 -12.97 -9.36
CA GLY A 14 -6.54 -14.35 -9.39
C GLY A 14 -6.28 -15.09 -8.08
N ASN A 15 -7.27 -15.89 -7.65
CA ASN A 15 -7.22 -16.75 -6.45
C ASN A 15 -6.66 -16.02 -5.21
N SER A 16 -7.23 -14.85 -4.90
CA SER A 16 -6.81 -13.97 -3.79
C SER A 16 -5.36 -13.44 -3.85
N LYS A 17 -4.72 -13.49 -5.01
CA LYS A 17 -3.38 -12.96 -5.24
C LYS A 17 -3.39 -11.87 -6.30
N CYS A 18 -2.47 -10.91 -6.15
CA CYS A 18 -2.32 -9.78 -7.04
C CYS A 18 -0.86 -9.60 -7.47
N LEU A 19 -0.64 -9.33 -8.76
CA LEU A 19 0.61 -8.78 -9.27
C LEU A 19 0.36 -7.34 -9.72
N LEU A 20 1.16 -6.42 -9.20
CA LEU A 20 1.09 -5.00 -9.53
C LEU A 20 2.47 -4.59 -10.06
N GLY A 21 2.53 -3.99 -11.23
CA GLY A 21 3.81 -3.52 -11.71
C GLY A 21 3.72 -2.59 -12.90
N GLY A 22 4.85 -2.01 -13.25
CA GLY A 22 4.92 -1.04 -14.32
C GLY A 22 6.33 -0.56 -14.58
N GLN A 23 6.46 0.18 -15.67
CA GLN A 23 7.70 0.86 -16.00
C GLN A 23 7.81 2.16 -15.18
N LYS A 24 8.97 2.36 -14.56
CA LYS A 24 9.35 3.58 -13.84
C LYS A 24 9.90 4.62 -14.82
N GLY A 25 9.98 5.88 -14.38
CA GLY A 25 10.44 7.00 -15.22
C GLY A 25 11.90 6.88 -15.70
N ASN A 26 12.71 6.02 -15.08
CA ASN A 26 14.08 5.72 -15.51
C ASN A 26 14.17 4.52 -16.47
N GLY A 27 13.04 3.92 -16.85
CA GLY A 27 12.98 2.75 -17.73
C GLY A 27 12.98 1.41 -17.01
N ASP A 28 13.29 1.37 -15.71
CA ASP A 28 13.29 0.12 -14.94
C ASP A 28 11.87 -0.40 -14.70
N LEU A 29 11.72 -1.71 -14.55
CA LEU A 29 10.46 -2.32 -14.15
C LEU A 29 10.40 -2.51 -12.64
N GLY A 30 9.31 -2.07 -12.03
CA GLY A 30 8.97 -2.39 -10.65
C GLY A 30 7.77 -3.33 -10.59
N PHE A 31 7.87 -4.40 -9.81
CA PHE A 31 6.78 -5.34 -9.56
C PHE A 31 6.62 -5.64 -8.07
N TYR A 32 5.37 -5.85 -7.68
CA TYR A 32 4.95 -6.30 -6.37
C TYR A 32 4.06 -7.52 -6.52
N ALA A 33 4.36 -8.57 -5.76
CA ALA A 33 3.45 -9.66 -5.52
C ALA A 33 2.77 -9.43 -4.16
N SER A 34 1.45 -9.35 -4.17
CA SER A 34 0.63 -9.10 -2.98
C SER A 34 -0.36 -10.24 -2.79
N PHE A 35 -0.45 -10.76 -1.56
CA PHE A 35 -1.35 -11.84 -1.19
C PHE A 35 -1.53 -11.84 0.33
N LYS A 36 -2.65 -12.42 0.79
CA LYS A 36 -2.93 -12.58 2.22
C LYS A 36 -2.20 -13.80 2.78
N THR A 37 -1.57 -13.63 3.93
CA THR A 37 -0.85 -14.68 4.63
C THR A 37 -0.63 -14.31 6.10
N ASP A 38 -0.10 -15.22 6.90
CA ASP A 38 0.28 -14.96 8.29
C ASP A 38 1.37 -13.90 8.39
N GLU A 39 1.34 -13.09 9.46
CA GLU A 39 2.33 -12.01 9.67
C GLU A 39 3.78 -12.50 9.62
N SER A 40 4.03 -13.69 10.18
CA SER A 40 5.37 -14.32 10.22
C SER A 40 5.69 -15.16 8.98
N TRP A 41 4.83 -15.18 7.95
CA TRP A 41 5.05 -16.00 6.77
C TRP A 41 6.38 -15.68 6.09
N ALA A 42 6.72 -14.40 5.96
CA ALA A 42 7.93 -13.95 5.28
C ALA A 42 9.22 -14.49 5.95
N THR A 43 9.21 -14.66 7.27
CA THR A 43 10.36 -15.20 8.01
C THR A 43 10.35 -16.73 8.09
N ASN A 44 9.16 -17.34 8.01
CA ASN A 44 8.98 -18.76 8.30
C ASN A 44 8.89 -19.66 7.05
N ASN A 45 8.75 -19.08 5.86
CA ASN A 45 8.57 -19.85 4.61
C ASN A 45 9.84 -20.54 4.08
N GLY A 46 11.02 -20.21 4.62
CA GLY A 46 12.32 -20.80 4.22
C GLY A 46 12.83 -20.39 2.84
N LEU A 47 12.30 -19.32 2.23
CA LEU A 47 12.78 -18.75 0.97
C LEU A 47 13.99 -17.86 1.21
N ASP A 48 15.03 -18.06 0.40
CA ASP A 48 16.08 -17.08 0.18
C ASP A 48 15.61 -16.07 -0.87
N TYR A 49 15.32 -14.85 -0.42
CA TYR A 49 14.85 -13.77 -1.28
C TYR A 49 15.91 -13.20 -2.24
N GLY A 50 17.18 -13.61 -2.10
CA GLY A 50 18.23 -13.37 -3.09
C GLY A 50 18.29 -14.45 -4.18
N ASN A 51 17.65 -15.60 -3.96
CA ASN A 51 17.73 -16.75 -4.87
C ASN A 51 16.57 -16.77 -5.86
N LYS A 52 16.83 -16.27 -7.07
CA LYS A 52 15.85 -16.21 -8.17
C LYS A 52 15.25 -17.57 -8.52
N THR A 53 16.03 -18.64 -8.50
CA THR A 53 15.55 -19.99 -8.82
C THR A 53 14.58 -20.49 -7.76
N GLN A 54 14.87 -20.26 -6.48
CA GLN A 54 13.97 -20.64 -5.39
C GLN A 54 12.66 -19.84 -5.45
N LEU A 55 12.74 -18.53 -5.70
CA LEU A 55 11.58 -17.67 -5.86
C LEU A 55 10.72 -18.04 -7.07
N LEU A 56 11.33 -18.36 -8.21
CA LEU A 56 10.60 -18.81 -9.39
C LEU A 56 9.88 -20.15 -9.12
N ASN A 57 10.54 -21.10 -8.44
CA ASN A 57 9.93 -22.37 -8.09
C ASN A 57 8.79 -22.21 -7.10
N TRP A 58 8.95 -21.32 -6.12
CA TRP A 58 7.87 -20.91 -5.22
C TRP A 58 6.70 -20.32 -6.01
N PHE A 59 6.95 -19.37 -6.90
CA PHE A 59 5.92 -18.73 -7.71
C PHE A 59 5.15 -19.76 -8.57
N LYS A 60 5.85 -20.68 -9.24
CA LYS A 60 5.22 -21.77 -10.02
C LYS A 60 4.28 -22.64 -9.18
N ARG A 61 4.63 -22.88 -7.92
CA ARG A 61 3.83 -23.69 -7.00
C ARG A 61 2.63 -22.92 -6.45
N GLU A 62 2.80 -21.66 -6.06
CA GLU A 62 1.74 -20.85 -5.45
C GLU A 62 0.79 -20.22 -6.49
N TYR A 63 1.22 -20.12 -7.75
CA TYR A 63 0.49 -19.54 -8.87
C TYR A 63 0.39 -20.53 -10.05
N PRO A 64 -0.10 -21.77 -9.85
CA PRO A 64 -0.03 -22.82 -10.86
C PRO A 64 -0.91 -22.54 -12.08
N GLU A 65 -1.97 -21.75 -11.91
CA GLU A 65 -2.92 -21.37 -12.97
C GLU A 65 -2.50 -20.12 -13.75
N TRP A 66 -1.48 -19.40 -13.27
CA TRP A 66 -1.04 -18.15 -13.89
C TRP A 66 -0.16 -18.44 -15.10
N SER A 67 -0.34 -17.64 -16.17
CA SER A 67 0.44 -17.76 -17.40
C SER A 67 1.95 -17.67 -17.13
N ASN A 68 2.74 -18.45 -17.87
CA ASN A 68 4.19 -18.46 -17.80
C ASN A 68 4.84 -17.11 -18.15
N VAL A 69 4.09 -16.17 -18.74
CA VAL A 69 4.55 -14.79 -18.99
C VAL A 69 5.07 -14.11 -17.71
N TRP A 70 4.55 -14.48 -16.54
CA TRP A 70 4.96 -13.92 -15.25
C TRP A 70 6.29 -14.47 -14.72
N TYR A 71 6.78 -15.59 -15.25
CA TYR A 71 8.06 -16.18 -14.83
C TYR A 71 9.24 -15.26 -15.15
N GLU A 72 9.12 -14.48 -16.23
CA GLU A 72 10.13 -13.51 -16.65
C GLU A 72 10.43 -12.46 -15.58
N ILE A 73 9.47 -12.14 -14.68
CA ILE A 73 9.73 -11.28 -13.50
C ILE A 73 10.86 -11.88 -12.68
N PHE A 74 10.71 -13.16 -12.32
CA PHE A 74 11.60 -13.85 -11.40
C PHE A 74 12.92 -14.28 -12.05
N GLU A 75 12.91 -14.55 -13.36
CA GLU A 75 14.11 -14.87 -14.11
C GLU A 75 15.07 -13.65 -14.23
N ASN A 76 14.51 -12.43 -14.26
CA ASN A 76 15.26 -11.20 -14.54
C ASN A 76 15.41 -10.24 -13.35
N ILE A 77 15.05 -10.63 -12.12
CA ILE A 77 15.20 -9.75 -10.94
C ILE A 77 16.68 -9.47 -10.68
N ASN A 78 17.13 -8.21 -10.67
CA ASN A 78 18.55 -7.90 -10.45
C ASN A 78 18.92 -7.59 -9.00
N ALA A 79 17.92 -7.50 -8.13
CA ALA A 79 18.08 -7.26 -6.69
C ALA A 79 17.29 -8.31 -5.90
N PRO A 80 17.63 -8.54 -4.62
CA PRO A 80 16.84 -9.36 -3.73
C PRO A 80 15.39 -8.86 -3.65
N VAL A 81 14.44 -9.80 -3.58
CA VAL A 81 13.04 -9.49 -3.28
C VAL A 81 12.96 -9.02 -1.82
N ILE A 82 12.15 -7.99 -1.57
CA ILE A 82 11.98 -7.44 -0.22
C ILE A 82 10.55 -7.75 0.22
N PRO A 83 10.34 -8.69 1.15
CA PRO A 83 9.04 -8.89 1.78
C PRO A 83 8.66 -7.66 2.60
N ARG A 84 7.41 -7.20 2.45
CA ARG A 84 6.88 -6.05 3.19
C ARG A 84 5.51 -6.39 3.74
N PRO A 85 5.39 -6.70 5.04
CA PRO A 85 4.10 -6.75 5.70
C PRO A 85 3.38 -5.40 5.55
N ILE A 86 2.07 -5.46 5.33
CA ILE A 86 1.23 -4.27 5.17
C ILE A 86 0.43 -4.11 6.45
N TYR A 87 0.69 -3.02 7.17
CA TYR A 87 0.03 -2.70 8.43
C TYR A 87 -1.02 -1.60 8.24
N CYS A 88 -1.98 -1.56 9.16
CA CYS A 88 -2.99 -0.52 9.25
C CYS A 88 -3.11 -0.10 10.71
N MET A 89 -3.08 1.20 10.97
CA MET A 89 -3.43 1.74 12.27
C MET A 89 -4.94 1.59 12.55
N PRO A 90 -5.37 1.53 13.83
CA PRO A 90 -6.79 1.48 14.17
C PRO A 90 -7.58 2.70 13.66
N PHE A 91 -8.86 2.51 13.39
CA PHE A 91 -9.74 3.58 12.87
C PHE A 91 -10.29 4.50 13.97
N ASP A 92 -10.29 4.02 15.22
CA ASP A 92 -10.79 4.70 16.41
C ASP A 92 -9.66 5.23 17.30
N GLN A 93 -8.49 5.49 16.71
CA GLN A 93 -7.35 6.07 17.40
C GLN A 93 -7.74 7.34 18.15
N ASN A 94 -7.27 7.45 19.38
CA ASN A 94 -7.41 8.65 20.18
C ASN A 94 -6.21 8.78 21.10
N TRP A 95 -5.72 10.01 21.25
CA TRP A 95 -4.65 10.33 22.18
C TRP A 95 -4.82 11.76 22.70
N LYS A 96 -4.25 12.01 23.87
CA LYS A 96 -4.27 13.34 24.48
C LYS A 96 -3.27 14.25 23.74
N ALA A 97 -3.76 15.37 23.22
CA ALA A 97 -2.92 16.40 22.63
C ALA A 97 -1.90 16.94 23.64
N LEU A 98 -0.65 17.06 23.20
CA LEU A 98 0.45 17.66 23.96
C LEU A 98 0.79 19.04 23.41
N SER A 99 1.39 19.90 24.22
CA SER A 99 1.76 21.27 23.81
C SER A 99 3.06 21.35 23.00
N ASN A 100 3.80 20.25 22.89
CA ASN A 100 5.17 20.23 22.38
C ASN A 100 5.48 19.01 21.49
N LEU A 101 4.48 18.18 21.16
CA LEU A 101 4.65 16.97 20.36
C LEU A 101 3.34 16.66 19.62
N THR A 102 3.45 16.29 18.35
CA THR A 102 2.37 15.71 17.55
C THR A 102 2.96 14.80 16.46
N MET A 103 2.09 14.13 15.69
CA MET A 103 2.46 13.19 14.63
C MET A 103 1.74 13.53 13.33
N LEU A 104 2.33 13.16 12.19
CA LEU A 104 1.75 13.29 10.86
C LEU A 104 2.19 12.12 9.96
N GLY A 105 1.50 11.91 8.85
CA GLY A 105 1.77 10.85 7.88
C GLY A 105 1.72 9.45 8.49
N ASP A 106 2.55 8.54 8.00
CA ASP A 106 2.60 7.14 8.44
C ASP A 106 2.85 6.98 9.95
N ALA A 107 3.52 7.95 10.61
CA ALA A 107 3.71 7.93 12.05
C ALA A 107 2.38 8.09 12.82
N ALA A 108 1.40 8.79 12.24
CA ALA A 108 0.08 9.00 12.82
C ALA A 108 -0.97 8.00 12.31
N HIS A 109 -0.90 7.59 11.04
CA HIS A 109 -1.98 6.85 10.39
C HIS A 109 -1.51 5.95 9.23
N ALA A 110 -0.41 5.21 9.42
CA ALA A 110 -0.03 4.17 8.46
C ALA A 110 -1.23 3.31 8.04
N MET A 111 -1.41 3.18 6.72
CA MET A 111 -2.54 2.48 6.11
C MET A 111 -2.08 1.67 4.90
N PRO A 112 -2.87 0.69 4.44
CA PRO A 112 -2.53 -0.08 3.26
C PRO A 112 -2.35 0.82 2.02
N PRO A 113 -1.54 0.41 1.02
CA PRO A 113 -1.28 1.22 -0.16
C PRO A 113 -2.34 1.05 -1.26
N PHE A 114 -3.44 0.33 -0.99
CA PHE A 114 -4.37 -0.12 -2.02
C PHE A 114 -5.29 0.99 -2.54
N ALA A 115 -5.51 2.08 -1.78
CA ALA A 115 -6.20 3.28 -2.28
C ALA A 115 -5.24 4.33 -2.89
N GLY A 116 -3.93 4.22 -2.66
CA GLY A 116 -2.94 5.14 -3.24
C GLY A 116 -2.81 6.51 -2.56
N GLU A 117 -3.44 6.72 -1.40
CA GLU A 117 -3.57 8.07 -0.81
C GLU A 117 -2.52 8.45 0.24
N GLY A 118 -1.73 7.50 0.76
CA GLY A 118 -0.88 7.73 1.95
C GLY A 118 0.08 8.92 1.85
N ALA A 119 0.78 9.07 0.73
CA ALA A 119 1.73 10.18 0.54
C ALA A 119 1.03 11.55 0.46
N ASN A 120 -0.11 11.62 -0.24
CA ASN A 120 -0.91 12.85 -0.34
C ASN A 120 -1.48 13.23 1.03
N MET A 121 -1.91 12.24 1.81
CA MET A 121 -2.42 12.42 3.17
C MET A 121 -1.35 13.01 4.09
N ALA A 122 -0.12 12.48 4.04
CA ALA A 122 1.00 13.03 4.82
C ALA A 122 1.34 14.49 4.43
N MET A 123 1.26 14.82 3.14
CA MET A 123 1.47 16.19 2.66
C MET A 123 0.35 17.13 3.13
N LEU A 124 -0.90 16.67 3.11
CA LEU A 124 -2.04 17.43 3.61
C LEU A 124 -1.94 17.65 5.12
N ASP A 125 -1.49 16.65 5.88
CA ASP A 125 -1.25 16.82 7.31
C ASP A 125 -0.24 17.94 7.59
N ALA A 126 0.86 17.98 6.82
CA ALA A 126 1.88 19.01 6.99
C ALA A 126 1.31 20.41 6.70
N LEU A 127 0.45 20.54 5.69
CA LEU A 127 -0.24 21.79 5.38
C LEU A 127 -1.20 22.19 6.52
N GLU A 128 -2.11 21.30 6.91
CA GLU A 128 -3.11 21.59 7.95
C GLU A 128 -2.47 21.89 9.30
N LEU A 129 -1.42 21.16 9.69
CA LEU A 129 -0.66 21.44 10.90
C LEU A 129 0.01 22.81 10.84
N SER A 130 0.64 23.15 9.71
CA SER A 130 1.25 24.48 9.52
C SER A 130 0.23 25.59 9.63
N GLU A 131 -0.95 25.43 9.02
CA GLU A 131 -2.03 26.41 9.11
C GLU A 131 -2.54 26.57 10.54
N CYS A 132 -2.75 25.46 11.27
CA CYS A 132 -3.20 25.50 12.66
C CYS A 132 -2.19 26.22 13.57
N LEU A 133 -0.89 25.99 13.36
CA LEU A 133 0.17 26.59 14.19
C LEU A 133 0.42 28.08 13.89
N THR A 134 0.11 28.53 12.67
CA THR A 134 0.39 29.91 12.21
C THR A 134 -0.83 30.82 12.20
N ALA A 135 -2.04 30.26 12.28
CA ALA A 135 -3.26 31.04 12.31
C ALA A 135 -3.49 31.68 13.68
N ASP A 136 -3.92 32.95 13.70
CA ASP A 136 -4.36 33.67 14.90
C ASP A 136 -5.76 33.20 15.40
N LYS A 137 -6.01 31.88 15.37
CA LYS A 137 -7.29 31.25 15.71
C LYS A 137 -7.25 30.48 17.05
N HIS A 138 -6.06 30.16 17.55
CA HIS A 138 -5.87 29.35 18.76
C HIS A 138 -5.09 30.13 19.81
N HIS A 139 -5.47 30.02 21.08
CA HIS A 139 -4.83 30.75 22.17
C HIS A 139 -3.55 30.06 22.66
N THR A 140 -3.41 28.75 22.42
CA THR A 140 -2.23 27.98 22.77
C THR A 140 -1.82 27.01 21.66
N VAL A 141 -0.53 26.63 21.65
CA VAL A 141 -0.01 25.59 20.74
C VAL A 141 -0.74 24.25 20.93
N GLN A 142 -1.12 23.93 22.18
CA GLN A 142 -1.86 22.70 22.47
C GLN A 142 -3.27 22.71 21.86
N GLU A 143 -3.94 23.85 21.84
CA GLU A 143 -5.25 23.99 21.17
C GLU A 143 -5.12 23.81 19.65
N ALA A 144 -4.09 24.42 19.03
CA ALA A 144 -3.81 24.25 17.61
C ALA A 144 -3.51 22.78 17.25
N ILE A 145 -2.65 22.12 18.02
CA ILE A 145 -2.34 20.69 17.85
C ILE A 145 -3.61 19.85 18.05
N SER A 146 -4.39 20.11 19.10
CA SER A 146 -5.62 19.35 19.37
C SER A 146 -6.64 19.47 18.24
N PHE A 147 -6.74 20.65 17.62
CA PHE A 147 -7.61 20.86 16.47
C PHE A 147 -7.13 20.07 15.25
N TYR A 148 -5.85 20.24 14.88
CA TYR A 148 -5.22 19.48 13.80
C TYR A 148 -5.40 17.96 13.97
N GLU A 149 -5.05 17.43 15.13
CA GLU A 149 -5.12 15.99 15.41
C GLU A 149 -6.55 15.44 15.30
N THR A 150 -7.55 16.24 15.67
CA THR A 150 -8.95 15.85 15.59
C THR A 150 -9.42 15.72 14.15
N GLU A 151 -9.08 16.69 13.30
CA GLU A 151 -9.48 16.67 11.89
C GLU A 151 -8.67 15.63 11.09
N MET A 152 -7.35 15.59 11.31
CA MET A 152 -6.47 14.60 10.70
C MET A 152 -6.94 13.17 10.99
N ARG A 153 -7.27 12.83 12.26
CA ARG A 153 -7.73 11.46 12.60
C ARG A 153 -9.04 11.08 11.91
N LYS A 154 -10.00 12.01 11.81
CA LYS A 154 -11.27 11.76 11.11
C LYS A 154 -11.02 11.44 9.63
N ARG A 155 -10.22 12.27 8.97
CA ARG A 155 -9.86 12.10 7.55
C ARG A 155 -9.08 10.80 7.34
N ALA A 156 -8.08 10.53 8.18
CA ALA A 156 -7.26 9.33 8.13
C ALA A 156 -8.07 8.04 8.34
N ALA A 157 -9.05 8.02 9.26
CA ALA A 157 -9.89 6.86 9.49
C ALA A 157 -10.72 6.47 8.26
N VAL A 158 -11.26 7.47 7.54
CA VAL A 158 -11.99 7.24 6.28
C VAL A 158 -11.05 6.66 5.23
N ALA A 159 -9.91 7.30 4.98
CA ALA A 159 -8.95 6.84 3.98
C ALA A 159 -8.39 5.43 4.27
N ALA A 160 -8.10 5.14 5.55
CA ALA A 160 -7.61 3.84 5.96
C ALA A 160 -8.68 2.75 5.75
N LYS A 161 -9.95 3.04 6.08
CA LYS A 161 -11.06 2.12 5.84
C LYS A 161 -11.25 1.84 4.35
N ASP A 162 -11.27 2.88 3.52
CA ASP A 162 -11.39 2.73 2.06
C ASP A 162 -10.23 1.90 1.50
N SER A 163 -9.01 2.12 2.00
CA SER A 163 -7.86 1.34 1.56
C SER A 163 -7.88 -0.12 2.04
N VAL A 164 -8.42 -0.41 3.22
CA VAL A 164 -8.62 -1.79 3.68
C VAL A 164 -9.67 -2.47 2.82
N GLU A 165 -10.82 -1.84 2.59
CA GLU A 165 -11.88 -2.37 1.74
C GLU A 165 -11.40 -2.61 0.30
N ASN A 166 -10.61 -1.70 -0.28
CA ASN A 166 -10.02 -1.93 -1.59
C ASN A 166 -8.99 -3.07 -1.58
N GLY A 167 -8.21 -3.20 -0.50
CA GLY A 167 -7.32 -4.34 -0.28
C GLY A 167 -8.07 -5.67 -0.23
N GLU A 168 -9.20 -5.72 0.46
CA GLU A 168 -10.09 -6.89 0.51
C GLU A 168 -10.59 -7.27 -0.88
N ARG A 169 -11.06 -6.29 -1.66
CA ARG A 169 -11.53 -6.48 -3.04
C ARG A 169 -10.42 -6.96 -3.98
N MET A 170 -9.24 -6.36 -3.92
CA MET A 170 -8.09 -6.75 -4.75
C MET A 170 -7.57 -8.17 -4.46
N HIS A 171 -7.90 -8.72 -3.29
CA HIS A 171 -7.51 -10.06 -2.86
C HIS A 171 -8.72 -10.99 -2.66
N SER A 172 -9.87 -10.69 -3.26
CA SER A 172 -11.01 -11.61 -3.29
C SER A 172 -10.84 -12.65 -4.41
N ASP A 173 -11.57 -13.76 -4.35
CA ASP A 173 -11.63 -14.73 -5.44
C ASP A 173 -12.24 -14.13 -6.71
N THR A 174 -13.05 -13.09 -6.55
CA THR A 174 -13.73 -12.34 -7.62
C THR A 174 -13.01 -11.06 -8.03
N ALA A 175 -11.78 -10.83 -7.55
CA ALA A 175 -11.05 -9.57 -7.70
C ALA A 175 -10.99 -9.08 -9.16
N LEU A 176 -10.71 -9.98 -10.12
CA LEU A 176 -10.67 -9.61 -11.53
C LEU A 176 -12.01 -9.09 -12.04
N HIS A 177 -13.11 -9.76 -11.69
CA HIS A 177 -14.46 -9.35 -12.08
C HIS A 177 -14.82 -8.00 -11.47
N GLU A 178 -14.59 -7.82 -10.16
CA GLU A 178 -14.87 -6.58 -9.46
C GLU A 178 -14.08 -5.39 -10.01
N MET A 179 -12.80 -5.59 -10.33
CA MET A 179 -11.95 -4.56 -10.92
C MET A 179 -12.42 -4.20 -12.33
N LEU A 180 -12.79 -5.18 -13.16
CA LEU A 180 -13.35 -4.92 -14.49
C LEU A 180 -14.68 -4.15 -14.40
N THR A 181 -15.56 -4.50 -13.45
CA THR A 181 -16.80 -3.76 -13.22
C THR A 181 -16.53 -2.31 -12.82
N MET A 182 -15.57 -2.08 -11.93
CA MET A 182 -15.18 -0.72 -11.51
C MET A 182 -14.67 0.13 -12.68
N PHE A 183 -13.78 -0.42 -13.52
CA PHE A 183 -13.26 0.31 -14.68
C PHE A 183 -14.26 0.44 -15.83
N GLY A 184 -15.23 -0.47 -15.95
CA GLY A 184 -16.27 -0.42 -16.99
C GLY A 184 -17.43 0.52 -16.69
N GLN A 185 -17.50 1.10 -15.49
CA GLN A 185 -18.51 2.09 -15.10
C GLN A 185 -18.11 3.55 -15.41
N HIS A 186 -16.92 3.76 -15.98
CA HIS A 186 -16.41 5.04 -16.45
C HIS A 186 -16.30 5.06 -17.98
#